data_AF-X0WRX4-F1
#
_entry.id   AF-X0WRX4-F1
#
_cell.length_a   1.000
_cell.length_b   1.000
_cell.length_c   1.000
_cell.angle_alpha   90.00
_cell.angle_beta   90.00
_cell.angle_gamma   90.00
#
_symmetry.space_group_name_H-M   'P 1'
#
loop_
_entity.id
_entity.type
_entity.pdbx_description
1 polymer ?
#
loop_
_entity_poly.entity_id
_entity_poly.type
_entity_poly.pdbx_seq_one_letter_code
_entity_poly.pdbx_strand_id
1 'polypeptide(L)' 'ELDQFFNGKLLGFFSFNPDEKKIKKILAPFACGKLFLEISSNQQKKMTIKSYVIDYENEFFLLPVGLTSQE' A
#
# COMPACT_ATOMS: atom_id res chain seq x y z
N GLU A 1 21.22 -2.27 0.57
CA GLU A 1 19.87 -2.89 0.60
C GLU A 1 18.84 -1.86 1.04
N LEU A 2 17.59 -1.96 0.58
CA LEU A 2 16.50 -1.04 0.93
C LEU A 2 16.36 -0.87 2.46
N ASP A 3 16.58 -1.95 3.21
CA ASP A 3 16.48 -1.99 4.67
C ASP A 3 17.42 -1.01 5.39
N GLN A 4 18.64 -0.82 4.86
CA GLN A 4 19.63 0.11 5.40
C GLN A 4 19.21 1.58 5.21
N PHE A 5 18.53 1.90 4.11
CA PHE A 5 18.06 3.27 3.86
C PHE A 5 16.94 3.69 4.82
N PHE A 6 16.16 2.72 5.32
CA PHE A 6 15.03 2.96 6.18
C PHE A 6 15.24 2.49 7.63
N ASN A 7 16.46 2.08 7.99
CA ASN A 7 16.84 1.62 9.33
C ASN A 7 15.90 0.54 9.89
N GLY A 8 15.55 -0.47 9.09
CA GLY A 8 14.65 -1.55 9.53
C GLY A 8 13.19 -1.14 9.77
N LYS A 9 12.80 0.08 9.38
CA LYS A 9 11.41 0.55 9.56
C LYS A 9 10.48 -0.14 8.57
N LEU A 10 9.37 -0.67 9.10
CA LEU A 10 8.25 -1.10 8.28
C LEU A 10 7.63 0.11 7.56
N LEU A 11 7.72 0.11 6.24
CA LEU A 11 7.23 1.18 5.36
C LEU A 11 5.76 1.01 4.99
N GLY A 12 5.28 -0.23 4.94
CA GLY A 12 3.97 -0.51 4.39
C GLY A 12 3.64 -1.97 4.21
N PHE A 13 2.52 -2.17 3.51
CA PHE A 13 1.93 -3.48 3.23
C PHE A 13 1.62 -3.59 1.74
N PHE A 14 1.43 -4.80 1.25
CA PHE A 14 0.98 -5.04 -0.10
C PHE A 14 -0.02 -6.19 -0.14
N SER A 15 -0.86 -6.21 -1.17
CA SER A 15 -1.75 -7.35 -1.43
C SER A 15 -1.93 -7.57 -2.93
N PHE A 16 -2.02 -8.83 -3.31
CA PHE A 16 -2.42 -9.23 -4.66
C PHE A 16 -3.95 -9.28 -4.78
N ASN A 17 -4.50 -8.61 -5.79
CA ASN A 17 -5.94 -8.56 -6.07
C ASN A 17 -6.81 -8.40 -4.81
N PRO A 18 -6.58 -7.36 -4.00
CA PRO A 18 -7.20 -7.26 -2.70
C PRO A 18 -8.72 -7.07 -2.77
N ASP A 19 -9.41 -7.61 -1.77
CA ASP A 19 -10.78 -7.25 -1.43
C ASP A 19 -10.74 -6.06 -0.46
N GLU A 20 -11.30 -4.92 -0.88
CA GLU A 20 -11.31 -3.67 -0.13
C GLU A 20 -11.83 -3.87 1.30
N LYS A 21 -12.90 -4.67 1.49
CA LYS A 21 -13.49 -4.91 2.81
C LYS A 21 -12.53 -5.63 3.75
N LYS A 22 -11.67 -6.51 3.23
CA LYS A 22 -10.66 -7.21 4.02
C LYS A 22 -9.51 -6.29 4.40
N ILE A 23 -9.06 -5.45 3.47
CA ILE A 23 -8.01 -4.45 3.74
C ILE A 23 -8.44 -3.57 4.93
N LYS A 24 -9.65 -2.99 4.89
CA LYS A 24 -10.12 -2.06 5.94
C LYS A 24 -10.09 -2.70 7.34
N LYS A 25 -10.40 -3.99 7.43
CA LYS A 25 -10.43 -4.73 8.70
C LYS A 25 -9.03 -5.07 9.23
N ILE A 26 -8.11 -5.43 8.33
CA ILE A 26 -6.77 -5.92 8.73
C ILE A 26 -5.83 -4.76 9.06
N LEU A 27 -5.94 -3.62 8.37
CA LEU A 27 -4.96 -2.54 8.47
C LEU A 27 -5.32 -1.46 9.52
N ALA A 28 -6.43 -1.60 10.24
CA ALA A 28 -6.89 -0.59 11.20
C ALA A 28 -6.34 -0.70 12.61
N PRO A 29 -6.18 0.43 13.34
CA PRO A 29 -5.66 1.75 12.95
C PRO A 29 -4.12 1.79 12.88
N PHE A 30 -3.44 0.69 13.22
CA PHE A 30 -1.98 0.65 13.39
C PHE A 30 -1.19 0.92 12.08
N ALA A 31 -1.82 0.79 10.92
CA ALA A 31 -1.21 1.07 9.63
C ALA A 31 -1.35 2.54 9.17
N CYS A 32 -1.96 3.42 9.98
CA CYS A 32 -2.05 4.84 9.66
C CYS A 32 -0.66 5.44 9.33
N GLY A 33 -0.59 6.21 8.24
CA GLY A 33 0.63 6.81 7.71
C GLY A 33 1.58 5.84 6.99
N LYS A 34 1.17 4.58 6.78
CA LYS A 34 1.97 3.58 6.04
C LYS A 34 1.56 3.48 4.58
N LEU A 35 2.49 3.03 3.75
CA LEU A 35 2.25 2.75 2.34
C LEU A 35 1.41 1.47 2.19
N PHE A 36 0.47 1.47 1.27
CA PHE A 36 -0.23 0.27 0.81
C PHE A 36 -0.06 0.11 -0.71
N LEU A 37 0.36 -1.07 -1.14
CA LEU A 37 0.49 -1.42 -2.55
C LEU A 37 -0.58 -2.44 -2.96
N GLU A 38 -1.47 -2.03 -3.84
CA GLU A 38 -2.37 -2.94 -4.55
C GLU A 38 -1.66 -3.44 -5.79
N ILE A 39 -1.41 -4.75 -5.85
CA ILE A 39 -0.80 -5.41 -6.99
C ILE A 39 -1.88 -6.23 -7.70
N SER A 40 -2.10 -5.97 -8.97
CA SER A 40 -3.07 -6.73 -9.77
C SER A 40 -2.43 -7.24 -11.06
N SER A 41 -2.86 -8.41 -11.50
CA SER A 41 -2.49 -8.95 -12.82
C SER A 41 -3.75 -9.06 -13.66
N ASN A 42 -3.76 -8.43 -14.83
CA ASN A 42 -4.85 -8.59 -15.77
C ASN A 42 -4.71 -9.90 -16.57
N GLN A 43 -5.73 -10.25 -17.36
CA GLN A 43 -5.75 -11.44 -18.23
C GLN A 43 -4.62 -11.44 -19.27
N GLN A 44 -4.06 -10.27 -19.58
CA GLN A 44 -2.92 -10.11 -20.50
C GLN A 44 -1.56 -10.23 -19.80
N LYS A 45 -1.53 -10.72 -18.54
CA LYS A 45 -0.32 -10.84 -17.70
C LYS A 45 0.41 -9.51 -17.45
N LYS A 46 -0.27 -8.37 -17.64
CA LYS A 46 0.29 -7.07 -17.29
C LYS A 46 0.05 -6.81 -15.81
N MET A 47 1.14 -6.68 -15.06
CA MET A 47 1.11 -6.29 -13.67
C MET A 47 0.83 -4.79 -13.56
N THR A 48 -0.13 -4.42 -12.72
CA THR A 48 -0.40 -3.04 -12.34
C THR A 48 -0.17 -2.90 -10.85
N ILE A 49 0.54 -1.84 -10.46
CA ILE A 49 0.74 -1.47 -9.06
C ILE A 49 0.04 -0.14 -8.85
N LYS A 50 -0.85 -0.07 -7.86
CA LYS A 50 -1.39 1.19 -7.34
C LYS A 50 -0.87 1.38 -5.93
N SER A 51 -0.51 2.61 -5.61
CA SER A 51 0.09 3.00 -4.34
C SER A 51 -0.80 3.96 -3.60
N TYR A 52 -0.91 3.75 -2.29
CA TYR A 52 -1.75 4.53 -1.41
C TYR A 52 -1.05 4.82 -0.08
N VAL A 53 -1.34 5.94 0.55
CA VAL A 53 -1.11 6.15 1.97
C VAL A 53 -2.38 5.74 2.72
N ILE A 54 -2.22 4.95 3.78
CA ILE A 54 -3.32 4.59 4.67
C ILE A 54 -3.57 5.74 5.65
N ASP A 55 -4.82 6.17 5.77
CA ASP A 55 -5.18 7.27 6.66
C ASP A 55 -6.55 7.03 7.33
N TYR A 56 -6.81 7.79 8.40
CA TYR A 56 -7.95 7.67 9.30
C TYR A 56 -8.46 9.04 9.74
N GLU A 57 -9.53 9.52 9.10
CA GLU A 57 -10.25 10.73 9.48
C GLU A 57 -11.71 10.34 9.80
N ASN A 58 -11.91 9.75 10.97
CA ASN A 58 -13.13 9.05 11.44
C ASN A 58 -13.38 7.69 10.80
N GLU A 59 -13.00 7.48 9.54
CA GLU A 59 -13.08 6.20 8.83
C GLU A 59 -11.76 5.87 8.12
N PHE A 60 -11.51 4.59 7.84
CA PHE A 60 -10.37 4.17 7.03
C PHE A 60 -10.55 4.60 5.58
N PHE A 61 -9.50 5.18 5.01
CA PHE A 61 -9.40 5.38 3.57
C PHE A 61 -7.97 5.19 3.05
N LEU A 62 -7.90 4.98 1.74
CA LEU A 62 -6.65 4.87 0.99
C LEU A 62 -6.49 6.13 0.14
N LEU A 63 -5.51 6.97 0.48
CA LEU A 63 -5.18 8.16 -0.28
C LEU A 63 -4.22 7.80 -1.41
N PRO A 64 -4.58 7.95 -2.70
CA PRO A 64 -3.69 7.61 -3.80
C PRO A 64 -2.41 8.45 -3.77
N VAL A 65 -1.26 7.81 -3.97
CA VAL A 65 0.04 8.49 -4.04
C VAL A 65 0.81 7.98 -5.25
N GLY A 66 1.45 8.89 -5.98
CA GLY A 66 2.38 8.52 -7.05
C GLY A 66 3.73 8.11 -6.45
N LEU A 67 4.25 6.95 -6.85
CA LEU A 67 5.66 6.62 -6.61
C LEU A 67 6.47 7.20 -7.77
N THR A 68 7.44 8.07 -7.44
CA THR A 68 8.40 8.54 -8.43
C THR A 68 9.54 7.54 -8.55
N SER A 69 9.98 7.28 -9.77
CA SER A 69 11.31 6.74 -9.99
C SER A 69 12.29 7.90 -9.76
N GLN A 70 13.12 7.81 -8.73
CA GLN A 70 14.35 8.60 -8.71
C GLN A 70 15.34 7.87 -9.63
N GLU A 71 15.64 8.49 -10.76
CA GLU A 71 16.74 8.10 -11.66
C GLU A 71 18.10 8.46 -11.04
#